data_AF-A0A7S2MGL2-F1
#
_entry.id   AF-A0A7S2MGL2-F1
#
_cell.length_a   1.000
_cell.length_b   1.000
_cell.length_c   1.000
_cell.angle_alpha   90.00
_cell.angle_beta   90.00
_cell.angle_gamma   90.00
#
_symmetry.space_group_name_H-M   'P 1'
#
loop_
_entity.id
_entity.type
_entity.pdbx_description
1 polymer ?
#
loop_
_entity_poly.entity_id
_entity_poly.type
_entity_poly.pdbx_seq_one_letter_code
_entity_poly.pdbx_strand_id
1 'polypeptide(L)'
;KIAITFFLWLLGTVWLASTFSLPDVILNAVALEFIIQIDELLYAAVVPVDARRDLSKFKLTLKVSRNPGFFASDTWRGYITSLVYLAFAVAVPPCYITFGQSLPFINVFPGYNRGEVESVCTPFLASSRTRSCVFGKVCFPYG
;
A
#
# COMPACT_ATOMS: atom_id res chain seq x y z
N LYS A 1 12.28 13.09 6.93
CA LYS A 1 12.04 11.69 6.47
C LYS A 1 10.56 11.34 6.50
N ILE A 2 9.88 11.45 7.66
CA ILE A 2 8.44 11.13 7.81
C ILE A 2 7.53 11.87 6.81
N ALA A 3 7.75 13.17 6.57
CA ALA A 3 6.94 13.93 5.61
C ALA A 3 7.03 13.38 4.17
N ILE A 4 8.23 12.99 3.72
CA ILE A 4 8.46 12.41 2.40
C ILE A 4 7.80 11.03 2.31
N THR A 5 7.96 10.21 3.36
CA THR A 5 7.31 8.90 3.44
C THR A 5 5.79 9.02 3.40
N PHE A 6 5.21 9.97 4.12
CA PHE A 6 3.77 10.23 4.12
C PHE A 6 3.29 10.70 2.74
N PHE A 7 4.05 11.59 2.08
CA PHE A 7 3.73 12.08 0.75
C PHE A 7 3.78 10.97 -0.30
N LEU A 8 4.84 10.15 -0.28
CA LEU A 8 4.98 8.98 -1.16
C LEU A 8 3.88 7.95 -0.93
N TRP A 9 3.49 7.73 0.33
CA TRP A 9 2.39 6.83 0.66
C TRP A 9 1.05 7.34 0.14
N LEU A 10 0.75 8.63 0.31
CA LEU A 10 -0.49 9.22 -0.19
C LEU A 10 -0.52 9.22 -1.73
N LEU A 11 0.57 9.58 -2.38
CA LEU A 11 0.66 9.63 -3.85
C LEU A 11 0.59 8.22 -4.46
N GLY A 12 1.26 7.24 -3.84
CA GLY A 12 1.19 5.83 -4.23
C GLY A 12 -0.20 5.23 -4.06
N THR A 13 -0.88 5.49 -2.93
CA THR A 13 -2.24 4.99 -2.69
C THR A 13 -3.26 5.58 -3.67
N VAL A 14 -3.18 6.88 -3.96
CA VAL A 14 -4.06 7.53 -4.96
C VAL A 14 -3.83 6.95 -6.35
N TRP A 15 -2.57 6.73 -6.72
CA TRP A 15 -2.20 6.18 -8.03
C TRP A 15 -2.67 4.72 -8.20
N LEU A 16 -2.44 3.88 -7.19
CA LEU A 16 -2.94 2.50 -7.16
C LEU A 16 -4.47 2.44 -7.21
N ALA A 17 -5.16 3.33 -6.49
CA ALA A 17 -6.63 3.38 -6.48
C ALA A 17 -7.26 3.82 -7.81
N SER A 18 -6.50 4.48 -8.69
CA SER A 18 -6.95 4.91 -10.02
C SER A 18 -6.88 3.79 -11.07
N THR A 19 -6.29 2.65 -10.73
CA THR A 19 -6.12 1.54 -11.68
C THR A 19 -7.38 0.68 -11.74
N PHE A 20 -8.03 0.62 -12.91
CA PHE A 20 -9.33 -0.03 -13.08
C PHE A 20 -9.27 -1.56 -13.23
N SER A 21 -8.11 -2.12 -13.60
CA SER A 21 -7.94 -3.54 -13.83
C SER A 21 -7.08 -4.18 -12.73
N LEU A 22 -7.53 -5.34 -12.21
CA LEU A 22 -6.75 -6.15 -11.27
C LEU A 22 -5.34 -6.50 -11.79
N PRO A 23 -5.13 -6.91 -13.06
CA PRO A 23 -3.78 -7.25 -13.53
C PRO A 23 -2.84 -6.04 -13.50
N ASP A 24 -3.32 -4.84 -13.83
CA ASP A 24 -2.50 -3.63 -13.78
C ASP A 24 -2.13 -3.27 -12.33
N VAL A 25 -3.04 -3.45 -11.36
CA VAL A 25 -2.76 -3.25 -9.93
C VAL A 25 -1.65 -4.20 -9.47
N ILE A 26 -1.72 -5.48 -9.85
CA ILE A 26 -0.71 -6.49 -9.48
C ILE A 26 0.64 -6.15 -10.11
N LEU A 27 0.67 -5.78 -11.39
CA LEU A 27 1.90 -5.48 -12.12
C LEU A 27 2.59 -4.23 -11.56
N ASN A 28 1.80 -3.23 -11.17
CA ASN A 28 2.28 -2.03 -10.48
C ASN A 28 2.84 -2.33 -9.09
N ALA A 29 2.20 -3.22 -8.32
CA ALA A 29 2.69 -3.64 -7.00
C ALA A 29 4.02 -4.42 -7.12
N VAL A 30 4.14 -5.32 -8.10
CA VAL A 30 5.38 -6.08 -8.36
C VAL A 30 6.51 -5.15 -8.81
N ALA A 31 6.22 -4.17 -9.66
CA ALA A 31 7.23 -3.18 -10.08
C ALA A 31 7.73 -2.34 -8.89
N LEU A 32 6.86 -1.98 -7.95
CA LEU A 32 7.24 -1.25 -6.76
C LEU A 32 8.14 -2.09 -5.82
N GLU A 33 7.81 -3.37 -5.64
CA GLU A 33 8.65 -4.32 -4.88
C GLU A 33 10.05 -4.44 -5.47
N PHE A 34 10.15 -4.48 -6.81
CA PHE A 34 11.45 -4.50 -7.49
C PHE A 34 12.28 -3.23 -7.22
N ILE A 35 11.64 -2.06 -7.22
CA ILE A 35 12.31 -0.78 -6.89
C ILE A 35 12.81 -0.78 -5.44
N ILE A 36 12.03 -1.34 -4.51
CA ILE A 36 12.42 -1.44 -3.09
C ILE A 36 13.64 -2.34 -2.92
N GLN A 37 13.77 -3.43 -3.68
CA GLN A 37 14.92 -4.34 -3.57
C GLN A 37 16.16 -3.86 -4.34
N ILE A 38 16.03 -2.81 -5.15
CA ILE A 38 17.10 -2.34 -6.02
C ILE A 38 18.27 -1.76 -5.22
N ASP A 39 18.02 -1.17 -4.05
CA ASP A 39 19.06 -0.59 -3.20
C ASP A 39 19.92 -1.69 -2.55
N GLU A 40 19.29 -2.78 -2.10
CA GLU A 40 19.96 -3.98 -1.60
C GLU A 40 20.79 -4.66 -2.70
N LEU A 41 20.24 -4.75 -3.92
CA LEU A 41 20.96 -5.31 -5.06
C LEU A 41 22.14 -4.43 -5.48
N LEU A 42 21.95 -3.11 -5.50
CA LEU A 42 23.01 -2.15 -5.81
C LEU A 42 24.11 -2.18 -4.74
N TYR A 43 23.74 -2.24 -3.46
CA TYR A 43 24.69 -2.44 -2.37
C TYR A 43 25.46 -3.75 -2.55
N ALA A 44 24.77 -4.83 -2.94
CA ALA A 44 25.37 -6.12 -3.23
C ALA A 44 26.18 -6.17 -4.53
N ALA A 45 26.04 -5.21 -5.44
CA ALA A 45 26.85 -5.13 -6.66
C ALA A 45 28.08 -4.23 -6.46
N VAL A 46 27.91 -3.09 -5.79
CA VAL A 46 28.93 -2.03 -5.68
C VAL A 46 29.91 -2.30 -4.55
N VAL A 47 29.48 -2.91 -3.45
CA VAL A 47 30.36 -3.11 -2.28
C VAL A 47 31.14 -4.41 -2.41
N PRO A 48 32.48 -4.39 -2.46
CA PRO A 48 33.30 -5.60 -2.57
C PRO A 48 33.14 -6.52 -1.35
N VAL A 49 33.34 -7.83 -1.56
CA VAL A 49 33.11 -8.88 -0.56
C VAL A 49 33.92 -8.63 0.73
N ASP A 50 35.14 -8.10 0.60
CA ASP A 50 36.02 -7.82 1.74
C ASP A 50 35.49 -6.67 2.62
N ALA A 51 34.99 -5.60 2.00
CA ALA A 51 34.39 -4.49 2.73
C ALA A 51 33.11 -4.91 3.48
N ARG A 52 32.32 -5.85 2.94
CA ARG A 52 31.16 -6.41 3.66
C ARG A 52 31.58 -7.25 4.85
N ARG A 53 32.66 -8.03 4.73
CA ARG A 53 33.22 -8.81 5.85
C ARG A 53 33.69 -7.90 6.96
N ASP A 54 34.32 -6.79 6.66
CA ASP A 54 34.78 -5.85 7.68
C ASP A 54 33.61 -5.09 8.33
N LEU A 55 32.59 -4.66 7.56
CA LEU A 55 31.37 -4.09 8.12
C LEU A 55 30.61 -5.07 9.04
N SER A 56 30.63 -6.37 8.73
CA SER A 56 30.01 -7.38 9.60
C SER A 56 30.70 -7.52 10.96
N LYS A 57 32.00 -7.21 11.05
CA LYS A 57 32.76 -7.18 12.31
C LYS A 57 32.45 -5.92 13.14
N PHE A 58 32.04 -4.83 12.50
CA PHE A 58 31.59 -3.60 13.16
C PHE A 58 30.14 -3.63 13.64
N LYS A 59 29.49 -4.80 13.63
CA LYS A 59 28.18 -4.97 14.26
C LYS A 59 28.39 -4.83 15.77
N LEU A 60 28.39 -3.59 16.25
CA LEU A 60 28.47 -3.21 17.66
C LEU A 60 27.37 -3.97 18.38
N THR A 61 27.75 -5.08 19.00
CA THR A 61 26.91 -5.86 19.88
C THR A 61 26.71 -4.99 21.11
N LEU A 62 25.77 -4.04 21.02
CA LEU A 62 25.20 -3.40 22.18
C LEU A 62 24.73 -4.54 23.06
N LYS A 63 25.47 -4.76 24.15
CA LYS A 63 25.14 -5.74 25.18
C LYS A 63 23.90 -5.20 25.89
N VAL A 64 22.74 -5.34 25.26
CA VAL A 64 21.45 -4.98 25.85
C VAL A 64 21.29 -5.90 27.05
N SER A 65 21.41 -5.32 28.24
CA SER A 65 21.24 -6.04 29.51
C SER A 65 19.86 -6.70 29.51
N ARG A 66 19.86 -8.03 29.43
CA ARG A 66 18.69 -8.84 29.11
C ARG A 66 17.88 -9.10 30.37
N ASN A 67 17.17 -8.09 30.86
CA ASN A 67 16.18 -8.29 31.91
C ASN A 67 14.93 -8.97 31.31
N PRO A 68 14.60 -10.22 31.71
CA PRO A 68 13.52 -10.99 31.08
C PRO A 68 12.14 -10.32 31.22
N GLY A 69 11.93 -9.53 32.28
CA GLY A 69 10.70 -8.76 32.48
C GLY A 69 10.53 -7.57 31.52
N PHE A 70 11.63 -6.99 31.04
CA PHE A 70 11.58 -5.82 30.13
C PHE A 70 11.32 -6.24 28.67
N PHE A 71 11.77 -7.45 28.28
CA PHE A 71 11.57 -7.99 26.93
C PHE A 71 10.09 -8.23 26.60
N ALA A 72 9.28 -8.67 27.57
CA ALA A 72 7.86 -8.91 27.36
C ALA A 72 7.09 -7.60 27.06
N SER A 73 7.40 -6.51 27.78
CA SER A 73 6.78 -5.21 27.53
C SER A 73 7.24 -4.55 26.24
N ASP A 74 8.51 -4.72 25.87
CA ASP A 74 9.08 -4.06 24.69
C ASP A 74 8.64 -4.75 23.39
N THR A 75 8.57 -6.09 23.40
CA THR A 75 8.00 -6.85 22.28
C THR A 75 6.51 -6.55 22.09
N TRP A 76 5.74 -6.46 23.18
CA TRP A 76 4.32 -6.10 23.13
C TRP A 76 4.09 -4.71 22.51
N ARG A 77 4.91 -3.72 22.88
CA ARG A 77 4.86 -2.39 22.28
C ARG A 77 5.16 -2.43 20.78
N GLY A 78 6.12 -3.24 20.35
CA GLY A 78 6.41 -3.48 18.94
C GLY A 78 5.24 -4.12 18.18
N TYR A 79 4.57 -5.10 18.78
CA TYR A 79 3.37 -5.73 18.21
C TYR A 79 2.21 -4.75 18.06
N ILE A 80 1.89 -3.98 19.11
CA ILE A 80 0.84 -2.96 19.05
C ILE A 80 1.16 -1.94 17.97
N THR A 81 2.40 -1.48 17.90
CA THR A 81 2.83 -0.48 16.91
C THR A 81 2.63 -1.03 15.48
N SER A 82 3.04 -2.28 15.24
CA SER A 82 2.86 -2.94 13.95
C SER A 82 1.38 -3.15 13.60
N LEU A 83 0.56 -3.53 14.59
CA LEU A 83 -0.88 -3.70 14.42
C LEU A 83 -1.58 -2.38 14.09
N VAL A 84 -1.18 -1.27 14.74
CA VAL A 84 -1.69 0.06 14.44
C VAL A 84 -1.33 0.48 13.01
N TYR A 85 -0.09 0.25 12.58
CA TYR A 85 0.32 0.53 11.20
C TYR A 85 -0.47 -0.29 10.19
N LEU A 86 -0.70 -1.58 10.47
CA LEU A 86 -1.48 -2.46 9.60
C LEU A 86 -2.95 -2.05 9.55
N ALA A 87 -3.56 -1.76 10.71
CA ALA A 87 -4.93 -1.27 10.78
C ALA A 87 -5.10 0.05 10.02
N PHE A 88 -4.15 0.97 10.17
CA PHE A 88 -4.14 2.24 9.44
C PHE A 88 -4.01 2.04 7.93
N ALA A 89 -3.09 1.17 7.48
CA ALA A 89 -2.90 0.86 6.07
C ALA A 89 -4.14 0.21 5.43
N VAL A 90 -4.90 -0.59 6.17
CA VAL A 90 -6.15 -1.21 5.70
C VAL A 90 -7.33 -0.25 5.75
N ALA A 91 -7.41 0.61 6.79
CA ALA A 91 -8.56 1.49 7.01
C ALA A 91 -8.51 2.76 6.15
N VAL A 92 -7.33 3.29 5.83
CA VAL A 92 -7.23 4.56 5.11
C VAL A 92 -7.72 4.48 3.67
N PRO A 93 -7.39 3.46 2.85
CA PRO A 93 -7.92 3.37 1.49
C PRO A 93 -9.46 3.40 1.40
N PRO A 94 -10.23 2.58 2.15
CA PRO A 94 -11.69 2.67 2.13
C PRO A 94 -12.22 3.99 2.72
N CYS A 95 -11.55 4.55 3.73
CA CYS A 95 -11.89 5.87 4.26
C CYS A 95 -11.67 6.99 3.21
N TYR A 96 -10.57 6.91 2.46
CA TYR A 96 -10.25 7.83 1.38
C TYR A 96 -11.25 7.74 0.22
N ILE A 97 -11.64 6.53 -0.18
CA ILE A 97 -12.63 6.34 -1.25
C ILE A 97 -14.01 6.86 -0.82
N THR A 98 -14.40 6.65 0.43
CA THR A 98 -15.74 7.05 0.91
C THR A 98 -15.84 8.54 1.23
N PHE A 99 -14.87 9.09 1.97
CA PHE A 99 -14.88 10.49 2.45
C PHE A 99 -13.96 11.41 1.65
N GLY A 100 -12.79 10.94 1.21
CA GLY A 100 -11.78 11.73 0.52
C GLY A 100 -12.25 12.26 -0.84
N GLN A 101 -13.05 11.47 -1.56
CA GLN A 101 -13.70 11.92 -2.81
C GLN A 101 -14.70 13.08 -2.62
N SER A 102 -15.11 13.38 -1.38
CA SER A 102 -16.02 14.50 -1.10
C SER A 102 -15.29 15.82 -0.86
N LEU A 103 -13.96 15.81 -0.75
CA LEU A 103 -13.18 17.02 -0.47
C LEU A 103 -12.75 17.71 -1.78
N PRO A 104 -13.04 19.01 -1.96
CA PRO A 104 -12.78 19.72 -3.22
C PRO A 104 -11.29 19.85 -3.57
N PHE A 105 -10.40 19.69 -2.59
CA PHE A 105 -8.96 19.88 -2.77
C PHE A 105 -8.20 18.59 -3.13
N ILE A 106 -8.78 17.41 -2.89
CA ILE A 106 -8.12 16.09 -3.09
C ILE A 106 -9.01 15.20 -3.97
N ASN A 107 -9.46 15.76 -5.09
CA ASN A 107 -10.16 14.97 -6.10
C ASN A 107 -9.14 14.17 -6.92
N VAL A 108 -9.30 12.84 -6.92
CA VAL A 108 -8.51 11.91 -7.76
C VAL A 108 -8.67 12.24 -9.25
N PHE A 109 -9.80 12.86 -9.61
CA PHE A 109 -10.09 13.34 -10.95
C PHE A 109 -10.40 14.85 -10.90
N PRO A 110 -9.48 15.73 -11.33
CA PRO A 110 -9.79 17.15 -11.46
C PRO A 110 -10.99 17.33 -12.42
N GLY A 111 -12.09 17.92 -11.93
CA GLY A 111 -13.33 18.12 -12.69
C GLY A 111 -14.44 17.08 -12.48
N TYR A 112 -14.29 16.13 -11.54
CA TYR A 112 -15.27 15.07 -11.30
C TYR A 112 -16.31 15.47 -10.24
N ASN A 113 -17.41 16.07 -10.67
CA ASN A 113 -18.55 16.33 -9.79
C ASN A 113 -19.42 15.07 -9.69
N ARG A 114 -19.61 14.51 -8.47
CA ARG A 114 -20.48 13.33 -8.25
C ARG A 114 -21.87 13.49 -8.87
N GLY A 115 -22.43 14.71 -8.85
CA GLY A 115 -23.76 14.99 -9.41
C GLY A 115 -23.85 14.83 -10.94
N GLU A 116 -22.79 15.16 -11.68
CA GLU A 116 -22.81 15.01 -13.15
C GLU A 116 -22.65 13.55 -13.55
N VAL A 117 -21.76 12.83 -12.86
CA VAL A 117 -21.53 11.40 -13.10
C VAL A 117 -22.71 10.56 -12.68
N GLU A 118 -23.41 10.89 -11.60
CA GLU A 118 -24.62 10.17 -11.21
C GLU A 118 -25.70 10.26 -12.30
N SER A 119 -25.83 11.42 -12.96
CA SER A 119 -26.81 11.58 -14.06
C SER A 119 -26.43 10.81 -15.34
N VAL A 120 -25.14 10.72 -15.68
CA VAL A 120 -24.66 10.04 -16.90
C VAL A 120 -24.44 8.54 -16.67
N CYS A 121 -24.06 8.16 -15.46
CA CYS A 121 -23.65 6.81 -15.11
C CYS A 121 -24.79 6.00 -14.48
N THR A 122 -25.91 6.60 -14.07
CA THR A 122 -27.12 5.86 -13.64
C THR A 122 -27.62 4.84 -14.69
N PRO A 123 -27.75 5.16 -15.99
CA PRO A 123 -28.15 4.16 -16.98
C PRO A 123 -27.08 3.07 -17.18
N PHE A 124 -25.80 3.44 -17.16
CA PHE A 124 -24.69 2.49 -17.30
C PHE A 124 -24.52 1.57 -16.08
N LEU A 125 -24.69 2.09 -14.87
CA LEU A 125 -24.67 1.31 -13.63
C LEU A 125 -25.90 0.40 -13.52
N ALA A 126 -27.06 0.85 -14.00
CA ALA A 126 -28.26 0.01 -14.08
C ALA A 126 -28.06 -1.16 -15.07
N SER A 127 -27.38 -0.95 -16.19
CA SER A 127 -27.03 -2.03 -17.13
C SER A 127 -25.89 -2.93 -16.63
N SER A 128 -24.85 -2.35 -16.04
CA SER A 128 -23.62 -3.07 -15.65
C SER A 128 -23.67 -3.72 -14.26
N ARG A 129 -24.61 -3.35 -13.38
CA ARG A 129 -24.90 -4.09 -12.12
C ARG A 129 -25.71 -5.36 -12.32
N THR A 130 -25.98 -5.78 -13.57
CA THR A 130 -26.73 -7.02 -13.77
C THR A 130 -25.87 -8.25 -13.49
N ARG A 131 -26.11 -8.77 -12.27
CA ARG A 131 -25.89 -10.12 -11.74
C ARG A 131 -24.59 -10.34 -10.97
N SER A 132 -24.68 -10.20 -9.64
CA SER A 132 -24.02 -11.12 -8.73
C SER A 132 -24.30 -12.55 -9.20
N CYS A 133 -23.27 -13.29 -9.60
CA CYS A 133 -23.45 -14.68 -9.96
C CYS A 133 -24.01 -15.44 -8.75
N VAL A 134 -25.21 -15.99 -8.92
CA VAL A 134 -25.72 -17.00 -8.00
C VAL A 134 -24.81 -18.21 -8.13
N PHE A 135 -24.42 -18.78 -6.99
CA PHE A 135 -23.54 -19.94 -6.91
C PHE A 135 -24.00 -21.03 -7.89
N GLY A 136 -23.14 -21.41 -8.84
CA GLY A 136 -23.43 -22.47 -9.82
C GLY A 136 -23.85 -22.02 -11.22
N LYS A 137 -23.82 -20.72 -11.57
CA LYS A 137 -23.90 -20.27 -12.97
C LYS A 137 -22.71 -19.38 -13.36
N VAL A 138 -22.08 -19.73 -14.48
CA VAL A 138 -20.96 -19.00 -15.08
C VAL A 138 -21.49 -17.67 -15.62
N CYS A 139 -21.18 -16.55 -14.96
CA CYS A 139 -21.36 -15.24 -15.58
C CYS A 139 -20.00 -14.73 -16.00
N PHE A 140 -19.70 -14.93 -17.28
CA PHE A 140 -18.64 -14.25 -17.98
C PHE A 140 -19.16 -13.94 -19.38
N PRO A 141 -19.26 -12.66 -19.74
CA PRO A 141 -19.15 -12.24 -21.13
C PRO A 141 -18.26 -11.00 -21.15
N TYR A 142 -16.98 -10.99 -21.49
CA TYR A 142 -16.13 -11.74 -22.40
C TYR A 142 -14.71 -11.68 -21.78
N GLY A 143 -13.80 -12.53 -22.24
CA GLY A 143 -12.39 -12.55 -21.82
C GLY A 143 -11.69 -11.20 -21.86
#